data_AF-A0A4R6L4V6-F1
#
_entry.id   AF-A0A4R6L4V6-F1
#
_cell.length_a   1.000
_cell.length_b   1.000
_cell.length_c   1.000
_cell.angle_alpha   90.00
_cell.angle_beta   90.00
_cell.angle_gamma   90.00
#
_symmetry.space_group_name_H-M   'P 1'
#
loop_
_entity.id
_entity.type
_entity.pdbx_description
1 polymer ?
#
loop_
_entity_poly.entity_id
_entity_poly.type
_entity_poly.pdbx_seq_one_letter_code
_entity_poly.pdbx_strand_id
1 'polypeptide(L)' 'MSKSPTWCSRVSDDVNCPKCNEEKVVKNGRTKNNKQQYYCKICNHRFIENYTYQAYNSDINKGCKFWQK' A
#
# COMPACT_ATOMS: atom_id res chain seq x y z
N MET A 1 -13.82 -16.23 -33.77
CA MET A 1 -13.56 -14.79 -33.50
C MET A 1 -12.27 -14.68 -32.70
N SER A 2 -11.19 -14.28 -33.37
CA SER A 2 -9.85 -14.09 -32.78
C SER A 2 -9.85 -12.85 -31.89
N LYS A 3 -9.50 -13.00 -30.62
CA LYS A 3 -9.34 -11.86 -29.71
C LYS A 3 -8.08 -11.09 -30.10
N SER A 4 -8.20 -9.79 -30.32
CA SER A 4 -7.07 -8.89 -30.58
C SER A 4 -6.13 -8.85 -29.38
N PRO A 5 -4.80 -8.73 -29.58
CA PRO A 5 -3.86 -8.56 -28.49
C PRO A 5 -4.03 -7.14 -27.94
N THR A 6 -4.55 -7.02 -26.73
CA THR A 6 -4.49 -5.75 -25.99
C THR A 6 -3.02 -5.45 -25.69
N TRP A 7 -2.51 -4.30 -26.17
CA TRP A 7 -1.12 -3.84 -25.93
C TRP A 7 -0.78 -3.77 -24.42
N CYS A 8 -1.79 -3.51 -23.60
CA CYS A 8 -1.66 -3.44 -22.15
C CYS A 8 -1.76 -4.82 -21.51
N SER A 9 -0.61 -5.43 -21.21
CA SER A 9 -0.52 -6.53 -20.26
C SER A 9 -0.65 -5.99 -18.83
N ARG A 10 -1.64 -6.46 -18.07
CA ARG A 10 -1.69 -6.21 -16.62
C ARG A 10 -0.53 -6.98 -15.99
N VAL A 11 0.57 -6.30 -15.69
CA VAL A 11 1.63 -6.83 -14.83
C VAL A 11 1.03 -6.91 -13.42
N SER A 12 0.68 -8.11 -13.00
CA SER A 12 0.31 -8.39 -11.62
C SER A 12 1.61 -8.58 -10.85
N ASP A 13 1.98 -7.59 -10.06
CA ASP A 13 2.94 -7.80 -8.97
C ASP A 13 2.27 -8.80 -8.02
N ASP A 14 2.90 -9.95 -7.73
CA ASP A 14 2.36 -10.97 -6.82
C ASP A 14 2.33 -10.40 -5.39
N VAL A 15 1.21 -9.74 -5.05
CA VAL A 15 0.98 -9.11 -3.75
C VAL A 15 -0.04 -9.93 -2.98
N ASN A 16 0.41 -10.61 -1.94
CA ASN A 16 -0.45 -11.39 -1.06
C ASN A 16 -1.04 -10.51 0.04
N CYS A 17 -2.25 -10.85 0.48
CA CYS A 17 -2.87 -10.12 1.58
C CYS A 17 -2.12 -10.40 2.90
N PRO A 18 -1.63 -9.39 3.63
CA PRO A 18 -0.89 -9.60 4.88
C PRO A 18 -1.75 -10.17 6.02
N LYS A 19 -3.09 -10.12 5.88
CA LYS A 19 -4.02 -10.60 6.91
C LYS A 19 -4.42 -12.07 6.72
N CYS A 20 -4.58 -12.53 5.47
CA CYS A 20 -5.08 -13.88 5.18
C CYS A 20 -4.22 -14.67 4.18
N ASN A 21 -3.11 -14.09 3.73
CA ASN A 21 -2.14 -14.63 2.79
C ASN A 21 -2.66 -15.00 1.38
N GLU A 22 -3.94 -14.71 1.09
CA GLU A 22 -4.56 -14.93 -0.21
C GLU A 22 -4.04 -13.97 -1.28
N GLU A 23 -3.87 -14.47 -2.50
CA GLU A 23 -3.38 -13.75 -3.69
C GLU A 23 -4.46 -12.91 -4.38
N LYS A 24 -5.72 -13.05 -3.96
CA LYS A 24 -6.86 -12.32 -4.52
C LYS A 24 -6.88 -10.86 -4.06
N VAL A 25 -5.86 -10.11 -4.48
CA VAL A 25 -5.61 -8.71 -4.14
C VAL A 25 -5.69 -7.84 -5.39
N VAL A 26 -6.28 -6.65 -5.26
CA VAL A 26 -6.37 -5.66 -6.35
C VAL A 26 -5.87 -4.29 -5.92
N LYS A 27 -5.30 -3.54 -6.86
CA LYS A 27 -4.91 -2.12 -6.68
C LYS A 27 -6.17 -1.28 -6.41
N ASN A 28 -6.19 -0.54 -5.30
CA ASN A 28 -7.32 0.27 -4.80
C ASN A 28 -6.96 1.76 -4.69
N GLY A 29 -6.46 2.33 -5.79
CA GLY A 29 -6.02 3.73 -5.82
C GLY A 29 -4.73 3.98 -5.02
N ARG A 30 -4.49 5.23 -4.67
CA ARG A 30 -3.30 5.67 -3.91
C ARG A 30 -3.70 6.47 -2.68
N THR A 31 -2.87 6.43 -1.64
CA THR A 31 -3.01 7.30 -0.46
C THR A 31 -2.75 8.77 -0.84
N LYS A 32 -3.07 9.71 0.06
CA LYS A 32 -2.70 11.13 -0.09
C LYS A 32 -1.20 11.34 -0.33
N ASN A 33 -0.37 10.43 0.18
CA ASN A 33 1.09 10.47 0.03
C ASN A 33 1.57 9.64 -1.18
N ASN A 34 0.71 9.44 -2.18
CA ASN A 34 0.99 8.68 -3.41
C ASN A 34 1.40 7.21 -3.25
N LYS A 35 1.19 6.59 -2.07
CA LYS A 35 1.47 5.17 -1.86
C LYS A 35 0.35 4.30 -2.45
N GLN A 36 0.70 3.22 -3.14
CA GLN A 36 -0.27 2.27 -3.69
C GLN A 36 -1.08 1.62 -2.55
N GLN A 37 -2.41 1.67 -2.65
CA GLN A 37 -3.31 0.92 -1.78
C GLN A 37 -3.74 -0.38 -2.46
N TYR A 38 -3.98 -1.40 -1.65
CA TYR A 38 -4.42 -2.72 -2.08
C TYR A 38 -5.68 -3.13 -1.30
N TYR A 39 -6.55 -3.88 -1.97
CA TYR A 39 -7.77 -4.44 -1.40
C TYR A 39 -7.79 -5.95 -1.61
N CYS A 40 -7.92 -6.70 -0.52
CA CYS A 40 -8.12 -8.14 -0.57
C CYS A 40 -9.59 -8.48 -0.80
N LYS A 41 -9.89 -9.27 -1.83
CA LYS A 41 -11.25 -9.73 -2.15
C LYS A 41 -11.73 -10.91 -1.29
N ILE A 42 -10.85 -11.51 -0.48
CA ILE A 42 -11.22 -12.60 0.42
C ILE A 42 -11.61 -12.08 1.80
N CYS A 43 -10.71 -11.37 2.48
CA CYS A 43 -10.95 -10.90 3.84
C CYS A 43 -11.36 -9.42 3.93
N ASN A 44 -11.58 -8.77 2.78
CA ASN A 44 -11.96 -7.35 2.65
C ASN A 44 -10.99 -6.36 3.32
N HIS A 45 -9.75 -6.81 3.59
CA HIS A 45 -8.72 -5.99 4.21
C HIS A 45 -8.09 -5.02 3.21
N ARG A 46 -7.88 -3.78 3.66
CA ARG A 46 -7.17 -2.72 2.92
C ARG A 46 -5.78 -2.54 3.53
N PHE A 47 -4.76 -2.51 2.69
CA PHE A 47 -3.38 -2.34 3.12
C PHE A 47 -2.56 -1.58 2.09
N ILE A 48 -1.34 -1.21 2.47
CA ILE A 48 -0.32 -0.65 1.57
C ILE A 48 0.88 -1.60 1.56
N GLU A 49 1.58 -1.71 0.44
CA GLU A 49 2.70 -2.65 0.28
C GLU A 49 3.93 -2.24 1.11
N ASN A 50 4.31 -0.95 1.06
CA ASN A 50 5.49 -0.44 1.76
C ASN A 50 5.08 0.54 2.90
N TYR A 51 4.80 -0.02 4.07
CA TYR A 51 4.56 0.77 5.28
C TYR A 51 5.89 1.19 5.91
N THR A 52 6.27 2.45 5.74
CA THR A 52 7.40 3.06 6.46
C THR A 52 6.87 3.79 7.70
N TYR A 53 7.09 3.21 8.88
CA TYR A 53 6.76 3.85 10.15
C TYR A 53 7.86 4.86 10.52
N GLN A 54 7.61 6.15 10.29
CA GLN A 54 8.57 7.23 10.61
C GLN A 54 8.31 7.88 11.98
N ALA A 55 7.24 7.50 12.69
CA ALA A 55 6.83 8.18 13.92
C ALA A 55 7.76 7.92 15.12
N TYR A 56 8.53 6.83 15.12
CA TYR A 56 9.59 6.56 16.10
C TYR A 56 10.97 7.04 15.63
N ASN A 57 11.06 7.88 14.59
CA ASN A 57 12.35 8.45 14.24
C ASN A 57 12.76 9.42 15.35
N SER A 58 13.84 9.08 16.07
CA SER A 58 14.35 9.86 17.21
C SER A 58 14.72 11.30 16.82
N ASP A 59 14.99 11.55 15.54
CA ASP A 59 15.25 12.88 14.99
C ASP A 59 14.00 13.76 14.89
N ILE A 60 12.80 13.18 14.74
CA ILE A 60 11.53 13.93 14.71
C ILE A 60 11.29 14.63 16.05
N ASN A 61 11.68 14.00 17.15
CA ASN A 61 11.47 14.53 18.50
C ASN A 61 12.51 15.59 18.91
N LYS A 62 13.62 15.73 18.18
CA LYS A 62 14.68 16.71 18.48
C LYS A 62 14.23 18.16 18.25
N GLY A 63 13.16 18.38 17.48
CA GLY A 63 12.56 19.70 17.23
C GLY A 63 11.51 20.15 18.24
N CYS A 64 10.99 19.26 19.10
CA CYS A 64 10.01 19.58 20.12
C CYS A 64 10.68 20.16 21.38
N LYS A 65 11.25 21.38 21.29
CA LYS A 65 11.76 22.14 22.45
C LYS A 65 10.95 23.40 22.79
N PHE A 66 9.76 23.56 22.23
CA PHE A 66 8.83 24.58 22.72
C PHE A 66 8.02 24.00 23.88
N TRP A 67 7.75 24.82 24.89
CA TRP A 67 7.09 24.51 26.18
C TRP A 67 8.01 24.05 27.31
N GLN A 68 9.14 24.74 27.51
CA GLN A 68 9.62 25.01 28.87
C GLN A 68 9.55 26.51 29.09
N LYS A 69 8.50 26.97 29.77
CA LYS A 69 8.39 28.32 30.32
C LYS A 69 8.01 28.19 31.79
#